data_AF-N1QCE5-F1
#
_entry.id   AF-N1QCE5-F1
#
_cell.length_a   1.000
_cell.length_b   1.000
_cell.length_c   1.000
_cell.angle_alpha   90.00
_cell.angle_beta   90.00
_cell.angle_gamma   90.00
#
_symmetry.space_group_name_H-M   'P 1'
#
loop_
_entity.id
_entity.type
_entity.pdbx_description
1 polymer ?
#
loop_
_entity_poly.entity_id
_entity_poly.type
_entity_poly.pdbx_seq_one_letter_code
_entity_poly.pdbx_strand_id
1 'polypeptide(L)'
;MHTEFPTTCKHVLKSVSSQTHTWPGLHRIVPLIYGIKRQLHASQESQLDSPLEALPAEVLQEIFDYAANVDLAVVSRQMASKLSKSRHLQIELTSRLLVPVLNRNGTASSADLAAATRLLNSRFMTWDFFKNWLKTYSTNLSPISLTDSDSYWQRVWAALYPEPELLPPKKLFLRPFTEPKLAFLRTVAQNITDLHALDAAYGEHAQEGLTQAVTDGNAQFVSFLLGMGG
;
A
#
# COMPACT_ATOMS: atom_id res chain seq x y z
N MET A 1 32.97 4.18 -26.90
CA MET A 1 31.79 5.02 -26.63
C MET A 1 31.54 4.98 -25.13
N HIS A 2 31.74 6.10 -24.46
CA HIS A 2 31.53 6.29 -23.03
C HIS A 2 30.04 6.24 -22.71
N THR A 3 29.64 5.47 -21.70
CA THR A 3 28.36 5.63 -21.02
C THR A 3 28.64 5.79 -19.52
N GLU A 4 28.41 7.00 -19.05
CA GLU A 4 28.50 7.38 -17.65
C GLU A 4 27.37 6.71 -16.84
N PHE A 5 27.75 6.11 -15.70
CA PHE A 5 26.79 5.65 -14.70
C PHE A 5 26.17 6.85 -13.97
N PRO A 6 24.86 6.84 -13.64
CA PRO A 6 24.23 7.92 -12.90
C PRO A 6 24.80 7.99 -11.48
N THR A 7 25.34 9.17 -11.14
CA THR A 7 26.12 9.52 -9.95
C THR A 7 25.33 9.39 -8.62
N THR A 8 24.03 9.12 -8.68
CA THR A 8 23.10 9.18 -7.54
C THR A 8 23.27 8.03 -6.54
N CYS A 9 23.63 6.81 -6.99
CA CYS A 9 23.80 5.66 -6.08
C CYS A 9 25.09 5.72 -5.23
N LYS A 10 26.14 6.40 -5.71
CA LYS A 10 27.40 6.53 -4.94
C LYS A 10 27.25 7.49 -3.74
N HIS A 11 26.29 8.41 -3.80
CA HIS A 11 26.05 9.38 -2.73
C HIS A 11 25.32 8.77 -1.52
N VAL A 12 24.41 7.81 -1.74
CA VAL A 12 23.66 7.18 -0.65
C VAL A 12 24.58 6.33 0.24
N LEU A 13 25.50 5.56 -0.35
CA LEU A 13 26.46 4.75 0.42
C LEU A 13 27.52 5.60 1.15
N LYS A 14 27.91 6.75 0.60
CA LYS A 14 28.80 7.71 1.29
C LYS A 14 28.09 8.43 2.44
N SER A 15 26.79 8.71 2.31
CA SER A 15 26.01 9.38 3.36
C SER A 15 25.80 8.49 4.59
N VAL A 16 25.66 7.17 4.40
CA VAL A 16 25.51 6.20 5.50
C VAL A 16 26.82 6.01 6.28
N SER A 17 27.98 6.20 5.63
CA SER A 17 29.30 6.11 6.26
C SER A 17 29.62 7.25 7.22
N SER A 18 28.95 8.40 7.12
CA SER A 18 29.31 9.61 7.87
C SER A 18 28.49 9.83 9.15
N GLN A 19 27.52 8.97 9.46
CA GLN A 19 26.65 9.07 10.65
C GLN A 19 26.98 8.04 11.75
N THR A 20 28.23 7.54 11.80
CA THR A 20 28.64 6.47 12.73
C THR A 20 28.94 6.91 14.16
N HIS A 21 28.65 8.15 14.54
CA HIS A 21 28.80 8.60 15.92
C HIS A 21 27.47 9.13 16.42
N THR A 22 26.69 8.29 17.11
CA THR A 22 25.82 8.63 18.28
C THR A 22 24.60 7.72 18.48
N TRP A 23 24.62 6.39 18.28
CA TRP A 23 23.43 5.58 18.69
C TRP A 23 23.74 4.19 19.29
N PRO A 24 23.05 3.79 20.40
CA PRO A 24 23.22 2.53 21.09
C PRO A 24 22.43 1.41 20.37
N GLY A 25 22.93 0.97 19.22
CA GLY A 25 22.35 -0.17 18.46
C GLY A 25 23.34 -0.86 17.50
N LEU A 26 24.55 -0.32 17.35
CA LEU A 26 25.57 -0.74 16.39
C LEU A 26 26.08 -2.18 16.56
N HIS A 27 25.89 -2.82 17.72
CA HIS A 27 26.42 -4.17 17.97
C HIS A 27 25.77 -5.30 17.16
N ARG A 28 24.60 -5.07 16.54
CA ARG A 28 23.96 -6.07 15.66
C ARG A 28 24.24 -5.88 14.17
N ILE A 29 24.53 -4.66 13.72
CA ILE A 29 24.61 -4.32 12.28
C ILE A 29 26.05 -4.39 11.75
N VAL A 30 27.05 -4.10 12.60
CA VAL A 30 28.47 -4.12 12.20
C VAL A 30 28.96 -5.48 11.65
N PRO A 31 28.57 -6.64 12.23
CA PRO A 31 28.98 -7.94 11.66
C PRO A 31 28.38 -8.21 10.27
N LEU A 32 27.16 -7.71 10.00
CA LEU A 32 26.48 -7.86 8.71
C LEU A 32 27.13 -7.00 7.61
N ILE A 33 27.54 -5.77 7.94
CA ILE A 33 28.25 -4.87 7.01
C ILE A 33 29.62 -5.44 6.61
N TYR A 34 30.33 -6.08 7.54
CA TYR A 34 31.61 -6.75 7.22
C TYR A 34 31.42 -8.00 6.34
N GLY A 35 30.32 -8.75 6.52
CA GLY A 35 29.96 -9.88 5.66
C GLY A 35 29.66 -9.44 4.21
N ILE A 36 28.98 -8.31 4.04
CA ILE A 36 28.64 -7.73 2.74
C ILE A 36 29.89 -7.34 1.94
N LYS A 37 30.93 -6.77 2.59
CA LYS A 37 32.22 -6.48 1.94
C LYS A 37 32.93 -7.75 1.44
N ARG A 38 32.77 -8.88 2.12
CA ARG A 38 33.40 -10.15 1.74
C ARG A 38 32.69 -10.81 0.56
N GLN A 39 31.37 -10.67 0.46
CA GLN A 39 30.59 -11.16 -0.69
C GLN A 39 30.75 -10.30 -1.95
N LEU A 40 30.99 -8.98 -1.79
CA LEU A 40 31.26 -8.06 -2.90
C LEU A 40 32.55 -8.37 -3.68
N HIS A 41 33.56 -8.99 -3.05
CA HIS A 41 34.79 -9.40 -3.74
C HIS A 41 34.71 -10.78 -4.39
N ALA A 42 33.73 -11.62 -4.02
CA ALA A 42 33.60 -12.98 -4.54
C ALA A 42 32.63 -13.11 -5.72
N SER A 43 31.75 -12.12 -5.96
CA SER A 43 30.71 -12.18 -6.99
C SER A 43 31.00 -11.33 -8.23
N GLN A 44 32.25 -10.92 -8.46
CA GLN A 44 32.63 -10.12 -9.62
C GLN A 44 32.80 -10.97 -10.90
N GLU A 45 31.85 -11.87 -11.21
CA GLU A 45 31.86 -12.57 -12.50
C GLU A 45 30.52 -13.13 -13.01
N SER A 46 29.38 -12.81 -12.38
CA SER A 46 28.06 -13.18 -12.95
C SER A 46 27.12 -11.99 -13.03
N GLN A 47 26.85 -11.57 -14.26
CA GLN A 47 25.78 -10.64 -14.64
C GLN A 47 24.42 -11.10 -14.06
N LEU A 48 23.72 -10.22 -13.33
CA LEU A 48 22.36 -9.69 -13.63
C LEU A 48 21.49 -9.23 -12.45
N ASP A 49 21.93 -9.33 -11.19
CA ASP A 49 21.15 -8.79 -10.07
C ASP A 49 21.92 -7.64 -9.38
N SER A 50 21.22 -6.53 -9.13
CA SER A 50 21.80 -5.41 -8.39
C SER A 50 22.27 -5.91 -7.02
N PRO A 51 23.36 -5.39 -6.44
CA PRO A 51 23.88 -5.86 -5.14
C PRO A 51 22.84 -5.84 -4.01
N LEU A 52 21.86 -4.95 -4.13
CA LEU A 52 20.72 -4.84 -3.22
C LEU A 52 19.68 -5.96 -3.46
N GLU A 53 19.47 -6.36 -4.71
CA GLU A 53 18.56 -7.44 -5.10
C GLU A 53 19.09 -8.82 -4.69
N ALA A 54 20.41 -8.99 -4.54
CA ALA A 54 21.02 -10.22 -4.05
C ALA A 54 20.81 -10.45 -2.54
N LEU A 55 20.37 -9.45 -1.78
CA LEU A 55 20.21 -9.55 -0.33
C LEU A 55 19.02 -10.46 0.06
N PRO A 56 19.12 -11.14 1.23
CA PRO A 56 17.98 -11.80 1.86
C PRO A 56 16.87 -10.81 2.21
N ALA A 57 15.63 -11.30 2.27
CA ALA A 57 14.46 -10.46 2.50
C ALA A 57 14.50 -9.75 3.86
N GLU A 58 15.15 -10.36 4.86
CA GLU A 58 15.29 -9.85 6.22
C GLU A 58 16.21 -8.61 6.25
N VAL A 59 17.36 -8.69 5.57
CA VAL A 59 18.31 -7.56 5.47
C VAL A 59 17.70 -6.43 4.66
N LEU A 60 16.96 -6.77 3.60
CA LEU A 60 16.20 -5.78 2.84
C LEU A 60 15.16 -5.10 3.74
N GLN A 61 14.37 -5.84 4.51
CA GLN A 61 13.38 -5.26 5.42
C GLN A 61 14.02 -4.28 6.41
N GLU A 62 15.15 -4.64 7.04
CA GLU A 62 15.87 -3.73 7.95
C GLU A 62 16.41 -2.48 7.25
N ILE A 63 16.94 -2.61 6.02
CA ILE A 63 17.40 -1.47 5.23
C ILE A 63 16.23 -0.54 4.89
N PHE A 64 15.09 -1.10 4.50
CA PHE A 64 13.90 -0.32 4.14
C PHE A 64 13.25 0.35 5.34
N ASP A 65 13.25 -0.34 6.49
CA ASP A 65 12.81 0.19 7.77
C ASP A 65 13.70 1.36 8.21
N TYR A 66 15.03 1.17 8.16
CA TYR A 66 16.00 2.20 8.50
C TYR A 66 16.01 3.38 7.53
N ALA A 67 15.94 3.11 6.22
CA ALA A 67 15.96 4.15 5.19
C ALA A 67 14.65 4.93 5.14
N ALA A 68 13.58 4.40 5.75
CA ALA A 68 12.23 4.92 5.63
C ALA A 68 11.92 5.30 4.17
N ASN A 69 12.37 4.49 3.21
CA ASN A 69 12.26 4.77 1.79
C ASN A 69 11.72 3.54 1.07
N VAL A 70 10.40 3.39 1.12
CA VAL A 70 9.69 2.30 0.44
C VAL A 70 9.54 2.51 -1.07
N ASP A 71 9.91 3.68 -1.60
CA ASP A 71 9.89 3.93 -3.06
C ASP A 71 10.89 3.02 -3.78
N LEU A 72 11.97 2.62 -3.10
CA LEU A 72 12.96 1.72 -3.65
C LEU A 72 12.39 0.30 -3.92
N ALA A 73 11.34 -0.11 -3.21
CA ALA A 73 10.63 -1.37 -3.46
C ALA A 73 9.71 -1.27 -4.69
N VAL A 74 9.32 -0.05 -5.08
CA VAL A 74 8.54 0.21 -6.29
C VAL A 74 9.45 0.22 -7.54
N VAL A 75 10.74 0.51 -7.37
CA VAL A 75 11.73 0.62 -8.47
C VAL A 75 12.18 -0.75 -9.01
N SER A 76 12.13 -1.84 -8.21
CA SER A 76 12.52 -3.18 -8.66
C SER A 76 11.45 -4.24 -8.40
N ARG A 77 11.11 -5.03 -9.44
CA ARG A 77 10.16 -6.16 -9.34
C ARG A 77 10.68 -7.30 -8.47
N GLN A 78 11.99 -7.58 -8.50
CA GLN A 78 12.57 -8.62 -7.65
C GLN A 78 12.52 -8.21 -6.19
N MET A 79 12.89 -6.97 -5.87
CA MET A 79 12.78 -6.42 -4.51
C MET A 79 11.34 -6.39 -4.04
N ALA A 80 10.41 -5.94 -4.88
CA ALA A 80 8.98 -5.98 -4.60
C ALA A 80 8.51 -7.40 -4.25
N SER A 81 8.96 -8.43 -4.98
CA SER A 81 8.58 -9.83 -4.71
C SER A 81 9.16 -10.39 -3.40
N LYS A 82 10.39 -9.98 -3.04
CA LYS A 82 11.03 -10.38 -1.79
C LYS A 82 10.38 -9.71 -0.59
N LEU A 83 9.97 -8.45 -0.76
CA LEU A 83 9.40 -7.61 0.28
C LEU A 83 7.87 -7.71 0.36
N SER A 84 7.19 -8.24 -0.66
CA SER A 84 5.73 -8.37 -0.70
C SER A 84 5.16 -9.27 0.39
N LYS A 85 5.99 -10.08 1.06
CA LYS A 85 5.58 -10.91 2.21
C LYS A 85 5.72 -10.19 3.56
N SER A 86 6.40 -9.05 3.61
CA SER A 86 6.60 -8.31 4.85
C SER A 86 5.35 -7.50 5.21
N ARG A 87 4.67 -7.92 6.28
CA ARG A 87 3.48 -7.21 6.79
C ARG A 87 3.80 -5.79 7.26
N HIS A 88 4.98 -5.59 7.85
CA HIS A 88 5.43 -4.28 8.31
C HIS A 88 5.54 -3.29 7.14
N LEU A 89 6.24 -3.68 6.08
CA LEU A 89 6.38 -2.83 4.89
C LEU A 89 5.06 -2.55 4.19
N GLN A 90 4.13 -3.53 4.16
CA GLN A 90 2.79 -3.30 3.63
C GLN A 90 2.03 -2.25 4.45
N ILE A 91 2.12 -2.28 5.79
CA ILE A 91 1.49 -1.29 6.67
C ILE A 91 2.09 0.10 6.42
N GLU A 92 3.41 0.22 6.39
CA GLU A 92 4.11 1.49 6.14
C GLU A 92 3.80 2.07 4.75
N LEU A 93 3.83 1.24 3.70
CA LEU A 93 3.40 1.61 2.35
C LEU A 93 1.96 2.10 2.34
N THR A 94 1.08 1.39 3.07
CA THR A 94 -0.34 1.74 3.13
C THR A 94 -0.52 3.12 3.78
N SER A 95 0.15 3.37 4.90
CA SER A 95 0.12 4.68 5.56
C SER A 95 0.65 5.78 4.65
N ARG A 96 1.79 5.59 3.97
CA ARG A 96 2.37 6.64 3.13
C ARG A 96 1.53 7.02 1.92
N LEU A 97 0.85 6.06 1.31
CA LEU A 97 0.04 6.32 0.12
C LEU A 97 -1.39 6.75 0.47
N LEU A 98 -1.94 6.31 1.61
CA LEU A 98 -3.29 6.71 2.03
C LEU A 98 -3.30 8.01 2.84
N VAL A 99 -2.32 8.30 3.69
CA VAL A 99 -2.34 9.52 4.53
C VAL A 99 -2.49 10.81 3.72
N PRO A 100 -1.82 11.00 2.56
CA PRO A 100 -2.00 12.21 1.75
C PRO A 100 -3.43 12.41 1.23
N VAL A 101 -4.17 11.32 1.01
CA VAL A 101 -5.57 11.35 0.54
C VAL A 101 -6.59 11.24 1.68
N LEU A 102 -6.11 11.27 2.93
CA LEU A 102 -6.92 11.25 4.16
C LEU A 102 -6.69 12.57 4.90
N ASN A 103 -7.16 13.66 4.31
CA ASN A 103 -6.92 14.99 4.83
C ASN A 103 -8.18 15.84 4.75
N ARG A 104 -8.54 16.45 5.89
CA ARG A 104 -9.66 17.40 5.98
C ARG A 104 -9.48 18.63 5.08
N ASN A 105 -8.23 18.95 4.72
CA ASN A 105 -7.89 20.17 4.00
C ASN A 105 -7.86 19.99 2.47
N GLY A 106 -8.10 18.79 1.92
CA GLY A 106 -8.32 18.63 0.47
C GLY A 106 -7.09 18.94 -0.39
N THR A 107 -5.90 18.47 -0.02
CA THR A 107 -4.63 18.85 -0.68
C THR A 107 -4.02 17.74 -1.53
N ALA A 108 -4.71 16.61 -1.71
CA ALA A 108 -4.16 15.49 -2.45
C ALA A 108 -3.98 15.83 -3.94
N SER A 109 -2.83 15.50 -4.50
CA SER A 109 -2.63 15.62 -5.94
C SER A 109 -3.28 14.46 -6.68
N SER A 110 -3.53 14.65 -7.99
CA SER A 110 -3.98 13.56 -8.87
C SER A 110 -3.03 12.34 -8.84
N ALA A 111 -1.73 12.57 -8.66
CA ALA A 111 -0.75 11.49 -8.54
C ALA A 111 -0.93 10.69 -7.23
N ASP A 112 -1.25 11.36 -6.13
CA ASP A 112 -1.52 10.71 -4.83
C ASP A 112 -2.79 9.88 -4.90
N LEU A 113 -3.86 10.42 -5.50
CA LEU A 113 -5.12 9.70 -5.73
C LEU A 113 -4.92 8.44 -6.60
N ALA A 114 -4.14 8.56 -7.67
CA ALA A 114 -3.82 7.42 -8.54
C ALA A 114 -3.00 6.36 -7.78
N ALA A 115 -2.02 6.78 -6.97
CA ALA A 115 -1.20 5.87 -6.18
C ALA A 115 -2.00 5.16 -5.08
N ALA A 116 -2.88 5.88 -4.37
CA ALA A 116 -3.81 5.35 -3.38
C ALA A 116 -4.79 4.36 -4.00
N THR A 117 -5.40 4.71 -5.13
CA THR A 117 -6.30 3.84 -5.90
C THR A 117 -5.58 2.55 -6.33
N ARG A 118 -4.34 2.66 -6.81
CA ARG A 118 -3.52 1.49 -7.18
C ARG A 118 -3.20 0.61 -5.99
N LEU A 119 -2.88 1.20 -4.83
CA LEU A 119 -2.66 0.48 -3.58
C LEU A 119 -3.93 -0.28 -3.15
N LEU A 120 -5.09 0.36 -3.18
CA LEU A 120 -6.37 -0.24 -2.84
C LEU A 120 -6.69 -1.45 -3.74
N ASN A 121 -6.36 -1.35 -5.02
CA ASN A 121 -6.49 -2.43 -6.00
C ASN A 121 -5.46 -3.58 -5.83
N SER A 122 -4.43 -3.41 -5.02
CA SER A 122 -3.36 -4.40 -4.86
C SER A 122 -3.88 -5.74 -4.30
N ARG A 123 -3.19 -6.85 -4.61
CA ARG A 123 -3.62 -8.20 -4.19
C ARG A 123 -3.63 -8.39 -2.67
N PHE A 124 -2.71 -7.76 -1.94
CA PHE A 124 -2.61 -7.91 -0.47
C PHE A 124 -3.64 -7.07 0.30
N MET A 125 -4.26 -6.08 -0.35
CA MET A 125 -5.27 -5.22 0.27
C MET A 125 -6.60 -5.97 0.45
N THR A 126 -6.70 -6.79 1.49
CA THR A 126 -7.94 -7.49 1.87
C THR A 126 -8.72 -6.69 2.90
N TRP A 127 -9.98 -7.08 3.15
CA TRP A 127 -10.78 -6.44 4.20
C TRP A 127 -10.11 -6.56 5.57
N ASP A 128 -9.58 -7.73 5.93
CA ASP A 128 -8.91 -7.93 7.21
C ASP A 128 -7.62 -7.12 7.34
N PHE A 129 -6.85 -7.03 6.26
CA PHE A 129 -5.67 -6.18 6.23
C PHE A 129 -6.04 -4.72 6.44
N PHE A 130 -7.06 -4.24 5.71
CA PHE A 130 -7.53 -2.86 5.78
C PHE A 130 -8.08 -2.51 7.17
N LYS A 131 -8.92 -3.37 7.78
CA LYS A 131 -9.38 -3.20 9.17
C LYS A 131 -8.23 -3.13 10.15
N ASN A 132 -7.25 -4.02 10.01
CA ASN A 132 -6.09 -4.04 10.89
C ASN A 132 -5.26 -2.76 10.75
N TRP A 133 -5.03 -2.30 9.52
CA TRP A 133 -4.35 -1.04 9.26
C TRP A 133 -5.14 0.15 9.82
N LEU A 134 -6.46 0.23 9.57
CA LEU A 134 -7.33 1.27 10.12
C LEU A 134 -7.29 1.30 11.64
N LYS A 135 -7.36 0.14 12.28
CA LYS A 135 -7.28 0.02 13.73
C LYS A 135 -5.98 0.60 14.26
N THR A 136 -4.84 0.20 13.69
CA THR A 136 -3.52 0.70 14.09
C THR A 136 -3.41 2.20 13.87
N TYR A 137 -3.88 2.69 12.72
CA TYR A 137 -3.85 4.11 12.37
C TYR A 137 -4.76 4.94 13.28
N SER A 138 -5.99 4.47 13.55
CA SER A 138 -6.95 5.17 14.40
C SER A 138 -6.55 5.15 15.87
N THR A 139 -5.96 4.05 16.37
CA THR A 139 -5.46 4.02 17.76
C THR A 139 -4.35 5.03 18.01
N ASN A 140 -3.57 5.36 16.98
CA ASN A 140 -2.55 6.41 17.08
C ASN A 140 -3.19 7.82 17.15
N LEU A 141 -4.42 7.98 16.65
CA LEU A 141 -5.16 9.24 16.65
C LEU A 141 -6.05 9.42 17.88
N SER A 142 -6.71 8.35 18.35
CA SER A 142 -7.50 8.34 19.60
C SER A 142 -7.92 6.91 20.02
N PRO A 143 -7.77 6.53 21.30
CA PRO A 143 -8.21 5.23 21.81
C PRO A 143 -9.73 5.19 22.04
N ILE A 144 -10.50 4.88 21.00
CA ILE A 144 -11.96 4.69 21.11
C ILE A 144 -12.30 3.20 21.26
N SER A 145 -13.24 2.90 22.16
CA SER A 145 -13.69 1.54 22.52
C SER A 145 -14.16 0.73 21.30
N LEU A 146 -13.74 -0.54 21.27
CA LEU A 146 -13.84 -1.47 20.15
C LEU A 146 -15.20 -2.19 20.15
N THR A 147 -16.11 -1.79 19.30
CA THR A 147 -17.18 -2.66 18.82
C THR A 147 -16.93 -2.98 17.34
N ASP A 148 -16.64 -4.24 17.02
CA ASP A 148 -16.32 -4.70 15.66
C ASP A 148 -17.59 -4.87 14.83
N SER A 149 -18.28 -3.76 14.55
CA SER A 149 -19.40 -3.73 13.61
C SER A 149 -18.98 -3.06 12.29
N ASP A 150 -19.60 -3.44 11.17
CA ASP A 150 -19.33 -2.79 9.88
C ASP A 150 -19.56 -1.27 9.91
N SER A 151 -20.55 -0.83 10.69
CA SER A 151 -20.84 0.57 10.95
C SER A 151 -19.76 1.31 11.74
N TYR A 152 -18.94 0.59 12.52
CA TYR A 152 -17.78 1.18 13.21
C TYR A 152 -16.70 1.54 12.18
N TRP A 153 -16.35 0.62 11.28
CA TRP A 153 -15.30 0.86 10.27
C TRP A 153 -15.67 1.98 9.28
N GLN A 154 -16.95 2.10 8.92
CA GLN A 154 -17.47 3.25 8.15
C GLN A 154 -17.23 4.58 8.88
N ARG A 155 -17.54 4.66 10.18
CA ARG A 155 -17.31 5.88 10.97
C ARG A 155 -15.83 6.21 11.13
N VAL A 156 -14.99 5.20 11.38
CA VAL A 156 -13.55 5.38 11.46
C VAL A 156 -13.02 5.92 10.14
N TRP A 157 -13.38 5.31 9.01
CA TRP A 157 -12.99 5.79 7.69
C TRP A 157 -13.51 7.20 7.41
N ALA A 158 -14.78 7.50 7.71
CA ALA A 158 -15.35 8.84 7.54
C ALA A 158 -14.60 9.91 8.33
N ALA A 159 -14.18 9.59 9.56
CA ALA A 159 -13.45 10.51 10.44
C ALA A 159 -12.05 10.83 9.92
N LEU A 160 -11.51 10.05 8.97
CA LEU A 160 -10.23 10.32 8.32
C LEU A 160 -10.37 11.25 7.10
N TYR A 161 -11.59 11.66 6.74
CA TYR A 161 -11.86 12.56 5.61
C TYR A 161 -11.19 12.10 4.31
N PRO A 162 -11.53 10.91 3.79
CA PRO A 162 -11.03 10.46 2.51
C PRO A 162 -11.47 11.41 1.41
N GLU A 163 -10.54 11.70 0.49
CA GLU A 163 -10.84 12.51 -0.69
C GLU A 163 -12.01 11.90 -1.47
N PRO A 164 -12.98 12.71 -1.91
CA PRO A 164 -14.19 12.22 -2.58
C PRO A 164 -13.88 11.58 -3.94
N GLU A 165 -12.75 11.94 -4.54
CA GLU A 165 -12.28 11.38 -5.81
C GLU A 165 -11.53 10.04 -5.66
N LEU A 166 -11.35 9.55 -4.43
CA LEU A 166 -10.67 8.29 -4.19
C LEU A 166 -11.54 7.11 -4.65
N LEU A 167 -11.05 6.38 -5.65
CA LEU A 167 -11.79 5.27 -6.24
C LEU A 167 -11.67 3.99 -5.40
N PRO A 168 -12.78 3.22 -5.25
CA PRO A 168 -12.74 1.95 -4.53
C PRO A 168 -11.92 0.89 -5.30
N PRO A 169 -11.53 -0.23 -4.66
CA PRO A 169 -10.88 -1.32 -5.39
C PRO A 169 -11.82 -1.99 -6.42
N LYS A 170 -11.40 -2.04 -7.69
CA LYS A 170 -12.15 -2.65 -8.82
C LYS A 170 -12.55 -4.10 -8.54
N LYS A 171 -11.66 -4.85 -7.88
CA LYS A 171 -11.88 -6.26 -7.51
C LYS A 171 -13.08 -6.49 -6.58
N LEU A 172 -13.64 -5.45 -5.97
CA LEU A 172 -14.83 -5.55 -5.13
C LEU A 172 -16.14 -5.63 -5.94
N PHE A 173 -16.11 -5.17 -7.20
CA PHE A 173 -17.23 -5.30 -8.13
C PHE A 173 -17.28 -6.67 -8.82
N LEU A 174 -16.22 -7.47 -8.66
CA LEU A 174 -16.08 -8.78 -9.29
C LEU A 174 -16.46 -9.91 -8.34
N ARG A 175 -16.97 -11.00 -8.92
CA ARG A 175 -17.25 -12.25 -8.21
C ARG A 175 -16.01 -12.85 -7.53
N PRO A 176 -16.18 -13.66 -6.47
CA PRO A 176 -17.43 -13.95 -5.77
C PRO A 176 -17.91 -12.78 -4.90
N PHE A 177 -19.22 -12.61 -4.74
CA PHE A 177 -19.84 -11.58 -3.89
C PHE A 177 -20.00 -12.08 -2.46
N THR A 178 -19.05 -11.71 -1.60
CA THR A 178 -18.99 -12.16 -0.20
C THR A 178 -19.25 -11.00 0.76
N GLU A 179 -19.81 -11.26 1.94
CA GLU A 179 -20.02 -10.23 2.97
C GLU A 179 -18.78 -9.37 3.28
N PRO A 180 -17.56 -9.92 3.46
CA PRO A 180 -16.36 -9.09 3.68
C PRO A 180 -16.06 -8.11 2.53
N LYS A 181 -16.36 -8.49 1.28
CA LYS A 181 -16.19 -7.58 0.13
C LYS A 181 -17.24 -6.48 0.16
N LEU A 182 -18.48 -6.80 0.53
CA LEU A 182 -19.55 -5.81 0.64
C LEU A 182 -19.27 -4.81 1.75
N ALA A 183 -18.84 -5.29 2.92
CA ALA A 183 -18.42 -4.44 4.04
C ALA A 183 -17.28 -3.52 3.61
N PHE A 184 -16.27 -4.06 2.94
CA PHE A 184 -15.15 -3.26 2.44
C PHE A 184 -15.60 -2.20 1.43
N LEU A 185 -16.45 -2.58 0.48
CA LEU A 185 -16.97 -1.66 -0.54
C LEU A 185 -17.83 -0.56 0.10
N ARG A 186 -18.72 -0.92 1.03
CA ARG A 186 -19.54 0.04 1.79
C ARG A 186 -18.68 1.03 2.57
N THR A 187 -17.57 0.59 3.15
CA THR A 187 -16.66 1.49 3.87
C THR A 187 -15.96 2.45 2.93
N VAL A 188 -15.33 1.96 1.86
CA VAL A 188 -14.51 2.81 0.98
C VAL A 188 -15.36 3.73 0.11
N ALA A 189 -16.52 3.27 -0.36
CA ALA A 189 -17.38 4.00 -1.29
C ALA A 189 -18.54 4.76 -0.62
N GLN A 190 -18.56 4.89 0.71
CA GLN A 190 -19.70 5.50 1.44
C GLN A 190 -20.08 6.93 1.01
N ASN A 191 -19.13 7.68 0.44
CA ASN A 191 -19.34 9.07 0.01
C ASN A 191 -19.54 9.18 -1.51
N ILE A 192 -19.54 8.07 -2.25
CA ILE A 192 -19.70 8.06 -3.71
C ILE A 192 -21.17 7.88 -4.03
N THR A 193 -21.79 8.93 -4.56
CA THR A 193 -23.20 8.92 -4.97
C THR A 193 -23.40 8.55 -6.44
N ASP A 194 -22.42 8.88 -7.29
CA ASP A 194 -22.44 8.59 -8.71
C ASP A 194 -21.04 8.17 -9.17
N LEU A 195 -20.84 6.87 -9.28
CA LEU A 195 -19.56 6.31 -9.68
C LEU A 195 -19.25 6.56 -11.17
N HIS A 196 -20.28 6.64 -12.02
CA HIS A 196 -20.10 6.88 -13.45
C HIS A 196 -19.70 8.33 -13.73
N ALA A 197 -20.25 9.30 -12.98
CA ALA A 197 -19.81 10.69 -13.03
C ALA A 197 -18.38 10.87 -12.53
N LEU A 198 -17.96 10.06 -11.56
CA LEU A 198 -16.61 10.11 -11.01
C LEU A 198 -15.57 9.49 -11.97
N ASP A 199 -15.85 8.30 -12.51
CA ASP A 199 -15.01 7.64 -13.51
C ASP A 199 -15.86 6.68 -14.37
N ALA A 200 -15.94 6.95 -15.67
CA ALA A 200 -16.79 6.19 -16.58
C ALA A 200 -16.43 4.69 -16.63
N ALA A 201 -15.14 4.33 -16.56
CA ALA A 201 -14.70 2.94 -16.58
C ALA A 201 -15.08 2.20 -15.29
N TYR A 202 -15.09 2.91 -14.16
CA TYR A 202 -15.62 2.36 -12.90
C TYR A 202 -17.14 2.19 -12.94
N GLY A 203 -17.87 3.10 -13.61
CA GLY A 203 -19.30 2.93 -13.90
C GLY A 203 -19.58 1.62 -14.65
N GLU A 204 -18.83 1.34 -15.71
CA GLU A 204 -18.95 0.07 -16.47
C GLU A 204 -18.68 -1.16 -15.58
N HIS A 205 -17.62 -1.11 -14.75
CA HIS A 205 -17.31 -2.20 -13.82
C HIS A 205 -18.42 -2.43 -12.78
N ALA A 206 -19.04 -1.36 -12.27
CA ALA A 206 -20.15 -1.47 -11.34
C ALA A 206 -21.41 -2.04 -12.01
N GLN A 207 -21.70 -1.66 -13.25
CA GLN A 207 -22.82 -2.21 -14.03
C GLN A 207 -22.62 -3.70 -14.36
N GLU A 208 -21.40 -4.09 -14.73
CA GLU A 208 -21.03 -5.49 -14.92
C GLU A 208 -21.21 -6.26 -13.60
N GLY A 209 -20.68 -5.72 -12.50
CA GLY A 209 -20.83 -6.29 -11.16
C GLY A 209 -22.30 -6.41 -10.73
N LEU A 210 -23.13 -5.43 -11.06
CA LEU A 210 -24.57 -5.43 -10.79
C LEU A 210 -25.27 -6.56 -11.55
N THR A 211 -25.00 -6.70 -12.84
CA THR A 211 -25.56 -7.77 -13.69
C THR A 211 -25.18 -9.15 -13.14
N GLN A 212 -23.92 -9.31 -12.72
CA GLN A 212 -23.45 -10.54 -12.11
C GLN A 212 -24.11 -10.79 -10.73
N ALA A 213 -24.28 -9.76 -9.90
CA ALA A 213 -24.89 -9.89 -8.57
C ALA A 213 -26.38 -10.26 -8.65
N VAL A 214 -27.11 -9.75 -9.66
CA VAL A 214 -28.48 -10.16 -9.97
C VAL A 214 -28.52 -11.65 -10.35
N THR A 215 -27.59 -12.08 -11.21
CA THR A 215 -27.49 -13.48 -11.63
C THR A 215 -27.20 -14.43 -10.46
N ASP A 216 -26.33 -14.01 -9.54
CA ASP A 216 -25.96 -14.76 -8.34
C ASP A 216 -27.03 -14.66 -7.21
N GLY A 217 -28.09 -13.87 -7.39
CA GLY A 217 -29.15 -13.67 -6.38
C GLY A 217 -28.71 -12.88 -5.14
N ASN A 218 -27.62 -12.11 -5.23
CA ASN A 218 -27.08 -11.36 -4.09
C ASN A 218 -27.76 -9.99 -3.95
N ALA A 219 -28.93 -9.98 -3.31
CA ALA A 219 -29.75 -8.78 -3.14
C ALA A 219 -29.04 -7.62 -2.41
N GLN A 220 -28.12 -7.93 -1.50
CA GLN A 220 -27.38 -6.92 -0.72
C GLN A 220 -26.38 -6.14 -1.60
N PHE A 221 -25.68 -6.84 -2.49
CA PHE A 221 -24.80 -6.20 -3.48
C PHE A 221 -25.59 -5.40 -4.52
N VAL A 222 -26.70 -5.96 -5.02
CA VAL A 222 -27.59 -5.29 -5.98
C VAL A 222 -28.09 -3.96 -5.42
N SER A 223 -28.68 -3.99 -4.21
CA SER A 223 -29.19 -2.78 -3.56
C SER A 223 -28.11 -1.74 -3.33
N PHE A 224 -26.88 -2.16 -3.04
CA PHE A 224 -25.78 -1.24 -2.81
C PHE A 224 -25.28 -0.60 -4.11
N LEU A 225 -25.11 -1.38 -5.18
CA LEU A 225 -24.63 -0.89 -6.48
C LEU A 225 -25.64 0.07 -7.13
N LEU A 226 -26.94 -0.24 -7.05
CA LEU A 226 -28.01 0.68 -7.51
C LEU A 226 -27.98 2.01 -6.75
N GLY A 227 -27.63 1.99 -5.46
CA GLY A 227 -27.52 3.19 -4.64
C GLY A 227 -26.37 4.13 -5.01
N MET A 228 -25.38 3.66 -5.79
CA MET A 228 -24.21 4.45 -6.24
C MET A 228 -24.32 4.91 -7.71
N GLY A 229 -25.52 4.85 -8.29
CA GLY A 229 -25.77 5.25 -9.69
C GLY A 229 -25.60 4.13 -10.72
N GLY A 230 -25.72 2.86 -10.30
CA GLY A 230 -25.75 1.68 -11.19
C GLY A 230 -27.11 1.38 -11.81
#